data_AF-A0A7S1K701-F1
#
_entry.id   AF-A0A7S1K701-F1
#
_cell.length_a   1.000
_cell.length_b   1.000
_cell.length_c   1.000
_cell.angle_alpha   90.00
_cell.angle_beta   90.00
_cell.angle_gamma   90.00
#
_symmetry.space_group_name_H-M   'P 1'
#
loop_
_entity.id
_entity.type
_entity.pdbx_description
1 polymer ?
#
loop_
_entity_poly.entity_id
_entity_poly.type
_entity_poly.pdbx_seq_one_letter_code
_entity_poly.pdbx_strand_id
1 'polypeptide(L)'
;MASGSAADAIGRLSEVKDLHRIERIGAHSHIRGLGLDDSLEARYVSQGMVGQKEARRAAGIVLQMIKEGKIAGRAILLAGQPGTGKTAIAMGIAKALGEDTPFTHLSGSEIFSLEMSKTEALAQAFRRSIGVRIREESELIEGEVVELRIDRTADGAGKSGSMTLKTTEMETIYDLGAKMIDGLTKEKVTAGDIITIDRGSGKISKLGRSFARSRDYDALGPQTRFVQCPEGELQKRKEVVHTVTLHEIDVINSRSQGFLALFAGDTGEIKQEVREQINAKVAEWREEGKADIVPGVLFIDEVHMLDIECFSFLNRALEQDTAPIVIMATNRGITTIRGTDYKSPHGIPLDLLDRTLIISTSPYTEKDIKKIIEIRAEEEDVEMAEEALELLTKIGMDTSLRYSLHLITAANLVCKKRKGSSVEIPDVRRVYSLFDDIKRSTQFLVEYQQEFLFSELQENLPEDAINGDADDQPMADAHSGGGGATAAPSGTRKVPLEGKGMASGIGGGVAPQAQPATGEGEAPQPMQH
;
A
#
# COMPACT_ATOMS: atom_id res chain seq x y z
N MET A 1 11.11 31.82 -9.05
CA MET A 1 10.88 31.87 -7.59
C MET A 1 10.01 30.72 -7.05
N ALA A 2 9.41 29.85 -7.88
CA ALA A 2 8.59 28.71 -7.42
C ALA A 2 9.35 27.36 -7.32
N SER A 3 10.59 27.28 -7.79
CA SER A 3 11.39 26.05 -7.79
C SER A 3 11.98 25.70 -6.40
N GLY A 4 12.31 26.71 -5.59
CA GLY A 4 12.88 26.49 -4.26
C GLY A 4 11.89 25.96 -3.22
N SER A 5 10.60 26.34 -3.29
CA SER A 5 9.61 25.92 -2.28
C SER A 5 9.15 24.47 -2.44
N ALA A 6 9.24 23.91 -3.65
CA ALA A 6 8.87 22.52 -3.90
C ALA A 6 9.94 21.55 -3.39
N ALA A 7 11.21 21.83 -3.65
CA ALA A 7 12.34 21.04 -3.13
C ALA A 7 12.37 21.03 -1.59
N ASP A 8 12.18 22.20 -0.95
CA ASP A 8 12.10 22.32 0.51
C ASP A 8 10.92 21.53 1.11
N ALA A 9 9.77 21.51 0.43
CA ALA A 9 8.60 20.74 0.86
C ALA A 9 8.79 19.22 0.67
N ILE A 10 9.50 18.82 -0.39
CA ILE A 10 9.86 17.44 -0.70
C ILE A 10 10.87 16.89 0.31
N GLY A 11 11.88 17.70 0.69
CA GLY A 11 12.83 17.35 1.75
C GLY A 11 12.13 17.02 3.06
N ARG A 12 11.17 17.87 3.48
CA ARG A 12 10.35 17.64 4.70
C ARG A 12 9.47 16.38 4.62
N LEU A 13 9.03 15.96 3.45
CA LEU A 13 8.23 14.74 3.28
C LEU A 13 9.06 13.47 3.51
N SER A 14 10.29 13.44 2.98
CA SER A 14 11.16 12.27 3.14
C SER A 14 11.53 12.02 4.61
N GLU A 15 11.82 13.09 5.36
CA GLU A 15 12.19 13.00 6.77
C GLU A 15 11.04 12.51 7.66
N VAL A 16 9.79 12.86 7.34
CA VAL A 16 8.62 12.44 8.12
C VAL A 16 8.26 10.97 7.83
N LYS A 17 8.48 10.48 6.59
CA LYS A 17 8.32 9.06 6.28
C LYS A 17 9.29 8.18 7.09
N ASP A 18 10.52 8.63 7.28
CA ASP A 18 11.53 7.89 8.05
C ASP A 18 11.20 7.85 9.57
N LEU A 19 10.58 8.90 10.10
CA LEU A 19 10.16 8.97 11.52
C LEU A 19 8.94 8.09 11.85
N HIS A 20 8.15 7.69 10.86
CA HIS A 20 6.90 6.93 11.05
C HIS A 20 6.94 5.47 10.58
N ARG A 21 8.10 4.92 10.20
CA ARG A 21 8.27 3.47 10.02
C ARG A 21 8.26 2.74 11.37
N ILE A 22 7.13 2.78 12.07
CA ILE A 22 6.79 1.73 13.03
C ILE A 22 6.21 0.61 12.17
N GLU A 23 7.08 -0.27 11.67
CA GLU A 23 6.65 -1.51 11.02
C GLU A 23 5.91 -2.35 12.06
N ARG A 24 4.58 -2.22 12.12
CA ARG A 24 3.75 -3.17 12.83
C ARG A 24 3.85 -4.50 12.09
N ILE A 25 4.01 -5.61 12.82
CA ILE A 25 4.00 -6.96 12.24
C ILE A 25 2.66 -7.15 11.53
N GLY A 26 2.67 -7.01 10.22
CA GLY A 26 1.50 -7.14 9.37
C GLY A 26 1.36 -8.57 8.88
N ALA A 27 0.18 -8.89 8.35
CA ALA A 27 -0.09 -10.18 7.74
C ALA A 27 0.81 -10.49 6.52
N HIS A 28 1.76 -9.64 6.14
CA HIS A 28 2.74 -9.94 5.10
C HIS A 28 4.19 -9.55 5.45
N SER A 29 4.51 -9.03 6.64
CA SER A 29 5.86 -8.49 6.99
C SER A 29 7.02 -9.47 6.76
N HIS A 30 6.81 -10.75 7.05
CA HIS A 30 7.76 -11.84 6.80
C HIS A 30 8.27 -11.98 5.34
N ILE A 31 7.57 -11.43 4.34
CA ILE A 31 7.93 -11.59 2.91
C ILE A 31 8.99 -10.55 2.55
N ARG A 32 10.17 -11.04 2.19
CA ARG A 32 11.33 -10.22 1.81
C ARG A 32 11.62 -10.26 0.30
N GLY A 33 10.90 -11.06 -0.46
CA GLY A 33 11.05 -11.20 -1.91
C GLY A 33 10.37 -12.46 -2.44
N LEU A 34 10.59 -12.78 -3.72
CA LEU A 34 9.99 -13.95 -4.38
C LEU A 34 10.72 -15.28 -4.08
N GLY A 35 11.92 -15.25 -3.50
CA GLY A 35 12.69 -16.44 -3.12
C GLY A 35 13.13 -17.31 -4.30
N LEU A 36 13.44 -16.69 -5.43
CA LEU A 36 13.92 -17.34 -6.65
C LEU A 36 15.45 -17.46 -6.64
N ASP A 37 15.99 -18.40 -7.39
CA ASP A 37 17.41 -18.43 -7.73
C ASP A 37 17.72 -17.68 -9.04
N ASP A 38 18.99 -17.65 -9.43
CA ASP A 38 19.47 -16.97 -10.64
C ASP A 38 18.91 -17.58 -11.93
N SER A 39 18.38 -18.80 -11.88
CA SER A 39 17.72 -19.49 -13.00
C SER A 39 16.20 -19.29 -13.01
N LEU A 40 15.68 -18.38 -12.16
CA LEU A 40 14.26 -18.12 -11.95
C LEU A 40 13.47 -19.33 -11.39
N GLU A 41 14.14 -20.31 -10.79
CA GLU A 41 13.47 -21.41 -10.12
C GLU A 41 13.12 -21.06 -8.67
N ALA A 42 11.89 -21.40 -8.27
CA ALA A 42 11.40 -21.11 -6.93
C ALA A 42 11.89 -22.16 -5.93
N ARG A 43 12.73 -21.73 -4.99
CA ARG A 43 13.11 -22.57 -3.84
C ARG A 43 11.89 -22.86 -2.97
N TYR A 44 11.85 -24.06 -2.38
CA TYR A 44 10.72 -24.50 -1.57
C TYR A 44 10.39 -23.53 -0.42
N VAL A 45 11.41 -23.10 0.31
CA VAL A 45 11.33 -22.03 1.32
C VAL A 45 12.45 -21.04 1.04
N SER A 46 12.12 -19.77 0.83
CA SER A 46 13.11 -18.70 0.67
C SER A 46 12.44 -17.32 0.77
N GLN A 47 13.12 -16.35 1.39
CA GLN A 47 12.68 -14.95 1.53
C GLN A 47 11.25 -14.80 2.11
N GLY A 48 10.86 -15.68 3.03
CA GLY A 48 9.52 -15.69 3.65
C GLY A 48 8.41 -16.34 2.82
N MET A 49 8.71 -16.76 1.58
CA MET A 49 7.77 -17.47 0.72
C MET A 49 7.94 -18.99 0.86
N VAL A 50 6.81 -19.71 0.89
CA VAL A 50 6.74 -21.18 0.98
C VAL A 50 5.89 -21.71 -0.17
N GLY A 51 6.34 -22.78 -0.82
CA GLY A 51 5.56 -23.44 -1.88
C GLY A 51 5.30 -22.49 -3.07
N GLN A 52 4.10 -22.59 -3.66
CA GLN A 52 3.65 -21.82 -4.84
C GLN A 52 4.71 -21.71 -5.96
N LYS A 53 5.38 -22.83 -6.28
CA LYS A 53 6.56 -22.80 -7.14
C LYS A 53 6.25 -22.26 -8.53
N GLU A 54 5.14 -22.71 -9.13
CA GLU A 54 4.72 -22.29 -10.46
C GLU A 54 4.35 -20.81 -10.51
N ALA A 55 3.51 -20.35 -9.57
CA ALA A 55 3.10 -18.95 -9.49
C ALA A 55 4.29 -18.01 -9.20
N ARG A 56 5.22 -18.42 -8.33
CA ARG A 56 6.44 -17.65 -8.03
C ARG A 56 7.40 -17.61 -9.22
N ARG A 57 7.55 -18.72 -9.95
CA ARG A 57 8.32 -18.76 -11.19
C ARG A 57 7.73 -17.83 -12.25
N ALA A 58 6.42 -17.87 -12.45
CA ALA A 58 5.72 -16.96 -13.36
C ALA A 58 5.90 -15.49 -12.94
N ALA A 59 5.77 -15.19 -11.64
CA ALA A 59 6.06 -13.87 -11.07
C ALA A 59 7.52 -13.44 -11.28
N GLY A 60 8.48 -14.37 -11.25
CA GLY A 60 9.88 -14.13 -11.57
C GLY A 60 10.13 -13.74 -13.03
N ILE A 61 9.48 -14.44 -13.96
CA ILE A 61 9.54 -14.09 -15.38
C ILE A 61 8.94 -12.71 -15.61
N VAL A 62 7.80 -12.42 -14.97
CA VAL A 62 7.17 -11.09 -15.01
C VAL A 62 8.10 -10.02 -14.44
N LEU A 63 8.74 -10.27 -13.31
CA LEU A 63 9.73 -9.37 -12.70
C LEU A 63 10.87 -9.06 -13.68
N GLN A 64 11.37 -10.07 -14.41
CA GLN A 64 12.42 -9.88 -15.39
C GLN A 64 11.94 -9.06 -16.59
N MET A 65 10.72 -9.32 -17.09
CA MET A 65 10.10 -8.51 -18.16
C MET A 65 9.93 -7.06 -17.75
N ILE A 66 9.59 -6.81 -16.48
CA ILE A 66 9.50 -5.47 -15.90
C ILE A 66 10.87 -4.79 -15.90
N LYS A 67 11.91 -5.46 -15.39
CA LYS A 67 13.28 -4.92 -15.32
C LYS A 67 13.86 -4.62 -16.72
N GLU A 68 13.46 -5.39 -17.72
CA GLU A 68 13.86 -5.19 -19.12
C GLU A 68 12.98 -4.15 -19.86
N GLY A 69 11.93 -3.62 -19.22
CA GLY A 69 11.04 -2.61 -19.82
C GLY A 69 10.16 -3.14 -20.96
N LYS A 70 9.97 -4.45 -21.08
CA LYS A 70 9.25 -5.09 -22.20
C LYS A 70 7.73 -5.19 -22.00
N ILE A 71 7.21 -4.77 -20.84
CA ILE A 71 5.84 -5.04 -20.38
C ILE A 71 4.91 -3.81 -20.38
N ALA A 72 5.23 -2.79 -21.18
CA ALA A 72 4.38 -1.59 -21.29
C ALA A 72 2.94 -1.96 -21.69
N GLY A 73 1.96 -1.44 -20.94
CA GLY A 73 0.54 -1.61 -21.20
C GLY A 73 -0.07 -2.98 -20.92
N ARG A 74 0.61 -3.84 -20.15
CA ARG A 74 0.04 -5.12 -19.68
C ARG A 74 -0.22 -5.09 -18.19
N ALA A 75 -1.34 -5.70 -17.80
CA ALA A 75 -1.65 -5.95 -16.40
C ALA A 75 -1.41 -7.43 -16.06
N ILE A 76 -1.22 -7.74 -14.78
CA ILE A 76 -1.06 -9.10 -14.27
C ILE A 76 -2.29 -9.43 -13.46
N LEU A 77 -2.90 -10.60 -13.68
CA LEU A 77 -4.03 -11.08 -12.90
C LEU A 77 -3.61 -12.30 -12.06
N LEU A 78 -3.64 -12.17 -10.75
CA LEU A 78 -3.46 -13.27 -9.81
C LEU A 78 -4.83 -13.90 -9.53
N ALA A 79 -5.04 -15.13 -10.01
CA ALA A 79 -6.29 -15.86 -9.84
C ALA A 79 -6.10 -17.09 -8.94
N GLY A 80 -7.08 -17.37 -8.08
CA GLY A 80 -7.10 -18.61 -7.30
C GLY A 80 -7.90 -18.47 -6.01
N GLN A 81 -8.04 -19.57 -5.29
CA GLN A 81 -8.88 -19.64 -4.09
C GLN A 81 -8.42 -18.65 -2.98
N PRO A 82 -9.32 -18.25 -2.06
CA PRO A 82 -8.91 -17.48 -0.88
C PRO A 82 -7.80 -18.19 -0.09
N GLY A 83 -6.84 -17.44 0.44
CA GLY A 83 -5.76 -17.99 1.26
C GLY A 83 -4.59 -18.63 0.49
N THR A 84 -4.57 -18.62 -0.85
CA THR A 84 -3.46 -19.17 -1.66
C THR A 84 -2.23 -18.25 -1.77
N GLY A 85 -2.24 -17.06 -1.16
CA GLY A 85 -1.07 -16.17 -1.15
C GLY A 85 -0.95 -15.20 -2.34
N LYS A 86 -2.06 -14.83 -3.01
CA LYS A 86 -2.06 -13.82 -4.09
C LYS A 86 -1.41 -12.50 -3.67
N THR A 87 -1.87 -11.90 -2.57
CA THR A 87 -1.31 -10.66 -2.00
C THR A 87 0.16 -10.83 -1.60
N ALA A 88 0.55 -12.02 -1.12
CA ALA A 88 1.92 -12.34 -0.78
C ALA A 88 2.85 -12.34 -2.01
N ILE A 89 2.41 -12.92 -3.13
CA ILE A 89 3.15 -12.91 -4.39
C ILE A 89 3.30 -11.49 -4.93
N ALA A 90 2.23 -10.69 -4.93
CA ALA A 90 2.27 -9.30 -5.37
C ALA A 90 3.27 -8.46 -4.56
N MET A 91 3.27 -8.64 -3.24
CA MET A 91 4.23 -7.95 -2.37
C MET A 91 5.66 -8.49 -2.54
N GLY A 92 5.82 -9.79 -2.81
CA GLY A 92 7.10 -10.37 -3.20
C GLY A 92 7.67 -9.77 -4.48
N ILE A 93 6.83 -9.52 -5.51
CA ILE A 93 7.23 -8.81 -6.73
C ILE A 93 7.70 -7.40 -6.38
N ALA A 94 6.93 -6.65 -5.59
CA ALA A 94 7.27 -5.29 -5.19
C ALA A 94 8.61 -5.20 -4.45
N LYS A 95 8.83 -6.07 -3.47
CA LYS A 95 10.11 -6.14 -2.74
C LYS A 95 11.29 -6.54 -3.63
N ALA A 96 11.06 -7.37 -4.66
CA ALA A 96 12.09 -7.80 -5.59
C ALA A 96 12.41 -6.76 -6.70
N LEU A 97 11.57 -5.73 -6.89
CA LEU A 97 11.84 -4.57 -7.74
C LEU A 97 12.79 -3.58 -7.06
N GLY A 98 12.65 -3.40 -5.74
CA GLY A 98 13.55 -2.58 -4.92
C GLY A 98 12.82 -2.00 -3.71
N GLU A 99 13.58 -1.62 -2.67
CA GLU A 99 13.01 -1.01 -1.46
C GLU A 99 12.45 0.41 -1.71
N ASP A 100 12.97 1.10 -2.72
CA ASP A 100 12.52 2.43 -3.13
C ASP A 100 11.33 2.40 -4.12
N THR A 101 10.95 1.21 -4.61
CA THR A 101 9.86 1.09 -5.58
C THR A 101 8.52 1.33 -4.86
N PRO A 102 7.71 2.32 -5.30
CA PRO A 102 6.43 2.58 -4.66
C PRO A 102 5.48 1.40 -4.86
N PHE A 103 4.87 0.94 -3.78
CA PHE A 103 3.85 -0.10 -3.77
C PHE A 103 2.56 0.47 -3.19
N THR A 104 1.51 0.53 -4.01
CA THR A 104 0.18 0.96 -3.58
C THR A 104 -0.73 -0.26 -3.51
N HIS A 105 -1.25 -0.55 -2.32
CA HIS A 105 -2.32 -1.52 -2.12
C HIS A 105 -3.66 -0.80 -2.18
N LEU A 106 -4.59 -1.28 -2.99
CA LEU A 106 -5.94 -0.77 -3.12
C LEU A 106 -6.92 -1.96 -3.09
N SER A 107 -7.90 -1.95 -2.20
CA SER A 107 -9.02 -2.90 -2.31
C SER A 107 -10.04 -2.37 -3.33
N GLY A 108 -10.61 -3.26 -4.16
CA GLY A 108 -11.65 -2.88 -5.10
C GLY A 108 -12.86 -2.19 -4.45
N SER A 109 -13.09 -2.44 -3.16
CA SER A 109 -14.16 -1.78 -2.39
C SER A 109 -13.80 -0.36 -1.91
N GLU A 110 -12.51 -0.03 -1.77
CA GLU A 110 -12.05 1.29 -1.27
C GLU A 110 -12.31 2.44 -2.26
N ILE A 111 -12.53 2.11 -3.53
CA ILE A 111 -12.77 3.10 -4.60
C ILE A 111 -14.16 3.75 -4.48
N PHE A 112 -15.10 3.07 -3.82
CA PHE A 112 -16.45 3.59 -3.62
C PHE A 112 -16.47 4.52 -2.41
N SER A 113 -16.19 5.80 -2.65
CA SER A 113 -16.27 6.87 -1.64
C SER A 113 -17.38 7.87 -1.97
N LEU A 114 -17.91 8.52 -0.92
CA LEU A 114 -18.80 9.68 -1.06
C LEU A 114 -18.03 10.99 -1.22
N GLU A 115 -16.76 11.02 -0.79
CA GLU A 115 -15.94 12.24 -0.78
C GLU A 115 -15.30 12.54 -2.13
N MET A 116 -15.07 11.51 -2.95
CA MET A 116 -14.43 11.62 -4.25
C MET A 116 -15.03 10.64 -5.25
N SER A 117 -14.96 11.00 -6.54
CA SER A 117 -15.39 10.12 -7.62
C SER A 117 -14.52 8.85 -7.75
N LYS A 118 -15.12 7.75 -8.21
CA LYS A 118 -14.42 6.46 -8.46
C LYS A 118 -13.21 6.62 -9.37
N THR A 119 -13.36 7.43 -10.43
CA THR A 119 -12.28 7.74 -11.37
C THR A 119 -11.16 8.52 -10.71
N GLU A 120 -11.47 9.42 -9.78
CA GLU A 120 -10.45 10.18 -9.05
C GLU A 120 -9.71 9.30 -8.04
N ALA A 121 -10.40 8.41 -7.32
CA ALA A 121 -9.75 7.45 -6.43
C ALA A 121 -8.75 6.54 -7.20
N LEU A 122 -9.15 6.04 -8.37
CA LEU A 122 -8.26 5.28 -9.26
C LEU A 122 -7.10 6.14 -9.77
N ALA A 123 -7.35 7.37 -10.22
CA ALA A 123 -6.30 8.26 -10.70
C ALA A 123 -5.26 8.56 -9.61
N GLN A 124 -5.70 8.77 -8.37
CA GLN A 124 -4.82 8.93 -7.22
C GLN A 124 -4.00 7.67 -6.95
N ALA A 125 -4.61 6.48 -7.01
CA ALA A 125 -3.90 5.22 -6.84
C ALA A 125 -2.81 4.99 -7.91
N PHE A 126 -3.09 5.33 -9.17
CA PHE A 126 -2.08 5.31 -10.25
C PHE A 126 -0.93 6.27 -9.95
N ARG A 127 -1.24 7.51 -9.55
CA ARG A 127 -0.21 8.53 -9.28
C ARG A 127 0.59 8.26 -7.99
N ARG A 128 0.01 7.58 -6.99
CA ARG A 128 0.74 7.07 -5.82
C ARG A 128 1.73 5.96 -6.20
N SER A 129 1.43 5.21 -7.25
CA SER A 129 2.26 4.10 -7.73
C SER A 129 3.36 4.52 -8.69
N ILE A 130 3.51 5.81 -8.99
CA ILE A 130 4.59 6.34 -9.84
C ILE A 130 5.49 7.20 -8.97
N GLY A 131 6.74 6.77 -8.83
CA GLY A 131 7.77 7.48 -8.10
C GLY A 131 8.57 8.41 -9.01
N VAL A 132 9.02 9.53 -8.46
CA VAL A 132 9.98 10.45 -9.04
C VAL A 132 11.16 10.50 -8.08
N ARG A 133 12.30 10.00 -8.55
CA ARG A 133 13.56 9.99 -7.82
C ARG A 133 14.33 11.25 -8.20
N ILE A 134 14.45 12.17 -7.26
CA ILE A 134 15.13 13.45 -7.43
C ILE A 134 16.51 13.32 -6.79
N ARG A 135 17.55 13.67 -7.54
CA ARG A 135 18.93 13.68 -7.04
C ARG A 135 19.32 15.11 -6.76
N GLU A 136 19.65 15.39 -5.51
CA GLU A 136 20.07 16.71 -5.07
C GLU A 136 21.46 16.65 -4.43
N GLU A 137 22.35 17.54 -4.87
CA GLU A 137 23.65 17.70 -4.22
C GLU A 137 23.49 18.64 -3.02
N SER A 138 23.66 18.12 -1.81
CA SER A 138 23.68 18.91 -0.59
C SER A 138 25.11 19.05 -0.07
N GLU A 139 25.48 20.28 0.30
CA GLU A 139 26.73 20.57 1.01
C GLU A 139 26.46 20.50 2.53
N LEU A 140 26.94 19.43 3.16
CA LEU A 140 26.80 19.21 4.59
C LEU A 140 28.09 19.57 5.33
N ILE A 141 27.96 20.28 6.44
CA ILE A 141 29.05 20.52 7.39
C ILE A 141 28.82 19.62 8.60
N GLU A 142 29.75 18.70 8.87
CA GLU A 142 29.65 17.72 9.95
C GLU A 142 30.86 17.84 10.88
N GLY A 143 30.62 18.07 12.17
CA GLY A 143 31.70 18.21 13.14
C GLY A 143 31.24 18.23 14.60
N GLU A 144 32.21 18.05 15.50
CA GLU A 144 32.06 18.27 16.93
C GLU A 144 32.16 19.77 17.25
N VAL A 145 31.22 20.29 18.03
CA VAL A 145 31.26 21.67 18.53
C VAL A 145 32.26 21.77 19.67
N VAL A 146 33.39 22.44 19.45
CA VAL A 146 34.42 22.65 20.48
C VAL A 146 34.04 23.81 21.39
N GLU A 147 33.57 24.91 20.79
CA GLU A 147 33.20 26.14 21.46
C GLU A 147 32.08 26.85 20.67
N LEU A 148 31.14 27.47 21.39
CA LEU A 148 30.06 28.28 20.83
C LEU A 148 29.98 29.60 21.59
N ARG A 149 30.25 30.72 20.91
CA ARG A 149 30.14 32.08 21.44
C ARG A 149 28.98 32.78 20.77
N ILE A 150 28.04 33.29 21.55
CA ILE A 150 26.89 34.05 21.05
C ILE A 150 26.89 35.41 21.73
N ASP A 151 27.12 36.45 20.93
CA ASP A 151 27.07 37.83 21.35
C ASP A 151 25.67 38.40 21.09
N ARG A 152 25.04 38.92 22.14
CA ARG A 152 23.75 39.62 22.06
C ARG A 152 23.98 41.08 22.38
N THR A 153 23.62 41.98 21.47
CA THR A 153 23.59 43.42 21.78
C THR A 153 22.51 43.71 22.83
N ALA A 154 22.77 44.69 23.70
CA ALA A 154 21.90 45.03 24.83
C ALA A 154 20.45 45.39 24.42
N ASP A 155 20.26 45.85 23.18
CA ASP A 155 18.96 46.22 22.61
C ASP A 155 18.22 45.05 21.92
N GLY A 156 18.79 43.82 21.94
CA GLY A 156 18.15 42.60 21.43
C GLY A 156 18.01 42.51 19.90
N ALA A 157 18.38 43.56 19.16
CA ALA A 157 18.16 43.66 17.71
C ALA A 157 19.21 42.92 16.85
N GLY A 158 20.41 42.65 17.37
CA GLY A 158 21.48 41.97 16.67
C GLY A 158 21.99 40.74 17.42
N LYS A 159 21.89 39.56 16.80
CA LYS A 159 22.54 38.32 17.26
C LYS A 159 23.68 38.00 16.31
N SER A 160 24.90 38.01 16.81
CA SER A 160 26.10 37.54 16.12
C SER A 160 26.81 36.53 17.01
N GLY A 161 27.62 35.65 16.44
CA GLY A 161 28.36 34.68 17.22
C GLY A 161 29.44 34.02 16.40
N SER A 162 30.25 33.22 17.05
CA SER A 162 31.22 32.35 16.39
C SER A 162 31.13 30.94 16.97
N MET A 163 31.34 29.95 16.13
CA MET A 163 31.32 28.53 16.50
C MET A 163 32.55 27.85 15.95
N THR A 164 33.21 27.09 16.80
CA THR A 164 34.37 26.29 16.43
C THR A 164 33.92 24.84 16.24
N LEU A 165 34.06 24.33 15.02
CA LEU A 165 33.77 22.93 14.68
C LEU A 165 35.07 22.17 14.43
N LYS A 166 35.07 20.90 14.86
CA LYS A 166 36.23 20.03 14.78
C LYS A 166 35.86 18.64 14.26
N THR A 167 36.68 18.11 13.36
CA THR A 167 36.76 16.69 13.00
C THR A 167 38.06 16.11 13.53
N THR A 168 38.34 14.82 13.28
CA THR A 168 39.63 14.22 13.64
C THR A 168 40.80 14.86 12.89
N GLU A 169 40.57 15.44 11.71
CA GLU A 169 41.61 15.96 10.82
C GLU A 169 41.72 17.49 10.83
N MET A 170 40.61 18.21 11.05
CA MET A 170 40.60 19.67 10.96
C MET A 170 39.74 20.35 12.02
N GLU A 171 40.07 21.61 12.30
CA GLU A 171 39.34 22.48 13.20
C GLU A 171 39.17 23.84 12.52
N THR A 172 37.94 24.34 12.44
CA THR A 172 37.63 25.62 11.78
C THR A 172 36.64 26.43 12.61
N ILE A 173 36.77 27.76 12.49
CA ILE A 173 35.92 28.73 13.17
C ILE A 173 34.95 29.31 12.13
N TYR A 174 33.65 29.25 12.43
CA TYR A 174 32.58 29.78 11.62
C TYR A 174 31.92 30.96 12.32
N ASP A 175 31.75 32.07 11.61
CA ASP A 175 30.92 33.18 12.07
C ASP A 175 29.43 32.87 11.83
N LEU A 176 28.63 33.08 12.86
CA LEU A 176 27.21 32.76 12.89
C LEU A 176 26.36 34.01 12.72
N GLY A 177 25.45 33.96 11.74
CA GLY A 177 24.37 34.93 11.61
C GLY A 177 23.18 34.63 12.55
N ALA A 178 22.28 35.61 12.70
CA ALA A 178 21.12 35.51 13.59
C ALA A 178 20.25 34.26 13.36
N LYS A 179 20.00 33.87 12.10
CA LYS A 179 19.21 32.67 11.76
C LYS A 179 19.85 31.36 12.26
N MET A 180 21.17 31.25 12.11
CA MET A 180 21.92 30.07 12.58
C MET A 180 21.93 29.99 14.09
N ILE A 181 22.09 31.13 14.78
CA ILE A 181 22.03 31.21 16.24
C ILE A 181 20.66 30.76 16.76
N ASP A 182 19.58 31.17 16.10
CA ASP A 182 18.23 30.73 16.46
C ASP A 182 18.04 29.23 16.22
N GLY A 183 18.59 28.68 15.14
CA GLY A 183 18.62 27.23 14.88
C GLY A 183 19.37 26.46 15.96
N LEU A 184 20.59 26.89 16.31
CA LEU A 184 21.41 26.28 17.37
C LEU A 184 20.72 26.35 18.74
N THR A 185 20.06 27.48 19.03
CA THR A 185 19.31 27.67 20.28
C THR A 185 18.07 26.77 20.32
N LYS A 186 17.37 26.61 19.19
CA LYS A 186 16.20 25.74 19.08
C LYS A 186 16.55 24.27 19.31
N GLU A 187 17.66 23.81 18.73
CA GLU A 187 18.18 22.44 18.88
C GLU A 187 18.97 22.23 20.19
N LYS A 188 19.11 23.27 21.02
CA LYS A 188 19.86 23.26 22.29
C LYS A 188 21.27 22.69 22.12
N VAL A 189 21.98 23.17 21.11
CA VAL A 189 23.36 22.76 20.82
C VAL A 189 24.31 23.34 21.85
N THR A 190 25.21 22.50 22.36
CA THR A 190 26.21 22.83 23.38
C THR A 190 27.59 22.31 22.97
N ALA A 191 28.64 22.80 23.63
CA ALA A 191 29.99 22.27 23.41
C ALA A 191 30.04 20.77 23.73
N GLY A 192 30.69 20.01 22.84
CA GLY A 192 30.80 18.56 22.84
C GLY A 192 29.68 17.84 22.07
N ASP A 193 28.70 18.56 21.51
CA ASP A 193 27.71 17.95 20.62
C ASP A 193 28.27 17.76 19.20
N ILE A 194 27.87 16.68 18.54
CA ILE A 194 28.16 16.42 17.13
C ILE A 194 26.93 16.83 16.34
N ILE A 195 27.13 17.77 15.41
CA ILE A 195 26.06 18.35 14.61
C ILE A 195 26.33 18.21 13.12
N THR A 196 25.26 18.15 12.35
CA THR A 196 25.28 18.31 10.89
C THR A 196 24.51 19.57 10.52
N ILE A 197 25.12 20.40 9.69
CA ILE A 197 24.52 21.62 9.14
C ILE A 197 24.43 21.46 7.64
N ASP A 198 23.23 21.52 7.09
CA ASP A 198 23.04 21.66 5.66
C ASP A 198 23.21 23.13 5.28
N ARG A 199 24.20 23.42 4.42
CA ARG A 199 24.53 24.79 3.99
C ARG A 199 23.42 25.40 3.14
N GLY A 200 22.68 24.58 2.37
CA GLY A 200 21.61 25.04 1.49
C GLY A 200 20.37 25.46 2.27
N SER A 201 19.88 24.57 3.14
CA SER A 201 18.66 24.82 3.93
C SER A 201 18.91 25.59 5.23
N GLY A 202 20.15 25.62 5.74
CA GLY A 202 20.48 26.14 7.06
C GLY A 202 19.93 25.27 8.20
N LYS A 203 19.48 24.04 7.91
CA LYS A 203 18.96 23.11 8.91
C LYS A 203 20.12 22.53 9.72
N ILE A 204 19.94 22.51 11.04
CA ILE A 204 20.89 21.98 12.01
C ILE A 204 20.27 20.72 12.62
N SER A 205 21.01 19.62 12.64
CA SER A 205 20.59 18.37 13.27
C SER A 205 21.65 17.90 14.26
N LYS A 206 21.23 17.60 15.49
CA LYS A 206 22.10 17.10 16.55
C LYS A 206 22.16 15.57 16.48
N LEU A 207 23.29 15.02 16.04
CA LEU A 207 23.48 13.57 15.90
C LEU A 207 23.68 12.87 17.25
N GLY A 208 24.34 13.56 18.18
CA GLY A 208 24.63 13.04 19.50
C GLY A 208 25.71 13.85 20.19
N ARG A 209 26.34 13.25 21.20
CA ARG A 209 27.42 13.86 21.98
C ARG A 209 28.72 13.09 21.80
N SER A 210 29.84 13.80 21.75
CA SER A 210 31.16 13.20 21.62
C SER A 210 31.51 12.35 22.85
N PHE A 211 32.09 11.17 22.63
CA PHE A 211 32.58 10.30 23.71
C PHE A 211 33.64 10.98 24.58
N ALA A 212 34.46 11.87 24.00
CA ALA A 212 35.57 12.52 24.69
C ALA A 212 35.12 13.45 25.84
N ARG A 213 33.90 14.01 25.75
CA ARG A 213 33.33 14.92 26.75
C ARG A 213 32.18 14.32 27.57
N SER A 214 32.07 12.99 27.59
CA SER A 214 31.05 12.25 28.34
C SER A 214 31.15 12.43 29.87
N ARG A 215 32.34 12.79 30.40
CA ARG A 215 32.61 12.88 31.84
C ARG A 215 32.35 14.25 32.46
N ASP A 216 32.22 15.31 31.65
CA ASP A 216 32.19 16.69 32.16
C ASP A 216 30.79 17.15 32.60
N TYR A 217 29.75 16.32 32.43
CA TYR A 217 28.37 16.68 32.74
C TYR A 217 27.69 15.62 33.62
N ASP A 218 27.40 16.01 34.86
CA ASP A 218 26.83 15.15 35.91
C ASP A 218 25.30 14.93 35.77
N ALA A 219 24.64 15.69 34.87
CA ALA A 219 23.19 15.65 34.63
C ALA A 219 22.84 15.15 33.21
N LEU A 220 23.36 13.97 32.84
CA LEU A 220 22.99 13.34 31.57
C LEU A 220 21.63 12.65 31.70
N GLY A 221 20.66 13.12 30.92
CA GLY A 221 19.38 12.41 30.78
C GLY A 221 19.60 11.04 30.11
N PRO A 222 18.75 10.03 30.40
CA PRO A 222 18.86 8.65 29.90
C PRO A 222 18.75 8.49 28.36
N GLN A 223 18.63 9.59 27.62
CA GLN A 223 18.42 9.66 26.17
C GLN A 223 19.63 10.26 25.41
N THR A 224 20.75 10.53 26.07
CA THR A 224 21.92 11.11 25.40
C THR A 224 22.67 10.05 24.59
N ARG A 225 22.50 10.11 23.25
CA ARG A 225 23.21 9.25 22.30
C ARG A 225 24.65 9.71 22.15
N PHE A 226 25.61 8.83 22.43
CA PHE A 226 27.02 9.10 22.19
C PHE A 226 27.43 8.68 20.77
N VAL A 227 28.15 9.56 20.09
CA VAL A 227 28.61 9.39 18.70
C VAL A 227 30.11 9.71 18.65
N GLN A 228 30.83 9.04 17.77
CA GLN A 228 32.27 9.29 17.59
C GLN A 228 32.49 10.59 16.82
N CYS A 229 33.62 11.26 17.08
CA CYS A 229 34.02 12.45 16.34
C CYS A 229 34.07 12.11 14.83
N PRO A 230 33.40 12.89 13.97
CA PRO A 230 33.44 12.65 12.53
C PRO A 230 34.87 12.71 11.99
N GLU A 231 35.18 11.83 11.05
CA GLU A 231 36.47 11.78 10.35
C GLU A 231 36.41 12.52 9.00
N GLY A 232 37.58 12.96 8.53
CA GLY A 232 37.75 13.67 7.27
C GLY A 232 37.51 15.17 7.32
N GLU A 233 37.23 15.75 6.15
CA GLU A 233 36.91 17.17 5.98
C GLU A 233 35.57 17.55 6.65
N LEU A 234 35.52 18.76 7.21
CA LEU A 234 34.33 19.33 7.84
C LEU A 234 33.19 19.52 6.83
N GLN A 235 33.51 19.89 5.60
CA GLN A 235 32.54 20.12 4.54
C GLN A 235 32.53 18.93 3.58
N LYS A 236 31.39 18.23 3.51
CA LYS A 236 31.19 17.07 2.65
C LYS A 236 30.08 17.37 1.65
N ARG A 237 30.33 17.04 0.38
CA ARG A 237 29.28 17.00 -0.64
C ARG A 237 28.62 15.63 -0.60
N LYS A 238 27.32 15.60 -0.34
CA LYS A 238 26.53 14.37 -0.32
C LYS A 238 25.41 14.49 -1.32
N GLU A 239 25.37 13.56 -2.27
CA GLU A 239 24.20 13.38 -3.11
C GLU A 239 23.10 12.72 -2.27
N VAL A 240 21.99 13.43 -2.08
CA VAL A 240 20.82 12.93 -1.38
C VAL A 240 19.78 12.60 -2.44
N VAL A 241 19.31 11.35 -2.41
CA VAL A 241 18.31 10.85 -3.34
C VAL A 241 16.97 10.82 -2.62
N HIS A 242 16.03 11.62 -3.07
CA HIS A 242 14.66 11.64 -2.54
C HIS A 242 13.72 10.96 -3.52
N THR A 243 12.94 10.00 -3.03
CA THR A 243 11.89 9.35 -3.83
C THR A 243 10.53 9.85 -3.35
N VAL A 244 9.82 10.58 -4.21
CA VAL A 244 8.47 11.10 -3.96
C VAL A 244 7.49 10.59 -5.00
N THR A 245 6.23 10.41 -4.65
CA THR A 245 5.20 9.96 -5.61
C THR A 245 4.61 11.14 -6.38
N LEU A 246 4.12 10.91 -7.59
CA LEU A 246 3.42 11.96 -8.35
C LEU A 246 2.20 12.51 -7.60
N HIS A 247 1.49 11.65 -6.87
CA HIS A 247 0.35 12.09 -6.06
C HIS A 247 0.76 13.04 -4.93
N GLU A 248 1.91 12.82 -4.28
CA GLU A 248 2.40 13.74 -3.26
C GLU A 248 2.71 15.11 -3.85
N ILE A 249 3.36 15.15 -5.01
CA ILE A 249 3.65 16.40 -5.73
C ILE A 249 2.33 17.10 -6.10
N ASP A 250 1.31 16.37 -6.55
CA ASP A 250 0.00 16.94 -6.86
C ASP A 250 -0.64 17.63 -5.66
N VAL A 251 -0.72 16.94 -4.51
CA VAL A 251 -1.41 17.46 -3.33
C VAL A 251 -0.71 18.70 -2.79
N ILE A 252 0.63 18.70 -2.76
CA ILE A 252 1.44 19.85 -2.33
C ILE A 252 1.18 21.08 -3.19
N ASN A 253 1.10 20.90 -4.51
CA ASN A 253 0.94 22.01 -5.45
C ASN A 253 -0.53 22.42 -5.66
N SER A 254 -1.49 21.60 -5.23
CA SER A 254 -2.92 21.89 -5.34
C SER A 254 -3.43 22.86 -4.27
N ARG A 255 -2.88 22.83 -3.05
CA ARG A 255 -3.34 23.65 -1.90
C ARG A 255 -2.21 24.40 -1.22
N SER A 256 -2.50 25.58 -0.66
CA SER A 256 -1.55 26.41 0.10
C SER A 256 -1.00 25.73 1.37
N GLN A 257 -1.75 24.77 1.94
CA GLN A 257 -1.28 23.84 2.98
C GLN A 257 -1.39 22.37 2.55
N GLY A 258 -1.05 22.07 1.29
CA GLY A 258 -1.13 20.72 0.74
C GLY A 258 -0.32 19.68 1.52
N PHE A 259 0.78 20.08 2.16
CA PHE A 259 1.59 19.20 3.00
C PHE A 259 0.79 18.58 4.17
N LEU A 260 -0.07 19.34 4.85
CA LEU A 260 -0.84 18.83 5.97
C LEU A 260 -1.98 17.90 5.51
N ALA A 261 -2.53 18.16 4.33
CA ALA A 261 -3.59 17.35 3.72
C ALA A 261 -3.14 15.90 3.44
N LEU A 262 -1.86 15.68 3.14
CA LEU A 262 -1.29 14.34 2.97
C LEU A 262 -1.42 13.48 4.24
N PHE A 263 -1.41 14.10 5.42
CA PHE A 263 -1.54 13.40 6.71
C PHE A 263 -2.99 13.36 7.20
N ALA A 264 -3.80 14.35 6.84
CA ALA A 264 -5.20 14.44 7.25
C ALA A 264 -6.14 13.53 6.44
N GLY A 265 -5.72 13.07 5.26
CA GLY A 265 -6.56 12.26 4.36
C GLY A 265 -7.56 13.06 3.53
N ASP A 266 -7.81 14.33 3.90
CA ASP A 266 -8.62 15.28 3.13
C ASP A 266 -7.82 15.88 1.96
N THR A 267 -7.48 15.03 0.99
CA THR A 267 -6.85 15.49 -0.26
C THR A 267 -7.88 16.10 -1.21
N GLY A 268 -9.13 15.66 -1.13
CA GLY A 268 -10.20 16.02 -2.08
C GLY A 268 -9.87 15.64 -3.52
N GLU A 269 -10.64 16.17 -4.48
CA GLU A 269 -10.37 15.98 -5.90
C GLU A 269 -9.32 16.97 -6.41
N ILE A 270 -8.35 16.48 -7.18
CA ILE A 270 -7.27 17.30 -7.73
C ILE A 270 -7.62 17.69 -9.17
N LYS A 271 -7.56 18.99 -9.46
CA LYS A 271 -7.82 19.52 -10.80
C LYS A 271 -6.83 18.96 -11.83
N GLN A 272 -7.35 18.63 -13.01
CA GLN A 272 -6.55 18.10 -14.11
C GLN A 272 -5.44 19.07 -14.59
N GLU A 273 -5.70 20.38 -14.57
CA GLU A 273 -4.72 21.42 -14.93
C GLU A 273 -3.44 21.33 -14.07
N VAL A 274 -3.59 21.04 -12.77
CA VAL A 274 -2.45 20.90 -11.84
C VAL A 274 -1.63 19.65 -12.21
N ARG A 275 -2.31 18.54 -12.53
CA ARG A 275 -1.65 17.29 -12.96
C ARG A 275 -0.88 17.47 -14.25
N GLU A 276 -1.45 18.17 -15.22
CA GLU A 276 -0.80 18.45 -16.51
C GLU A 276 0.44 19.33 -16.33
N GLN A 277 0.36 20.38 -15.51
CA GLN A 277 1.51 21.22 -15.17
C GLN A 277 2.62 20.42 -14.47
N ILE A 278 2.26 19.51 -13.57
CA ILE A 278 3.23 18.66 -12.87
C ILE A 278 3.86 17.65 -13.83
N ASN A 279 3.07 17.01 -14.70
CA ASN A 279 3.58 16.08 -15.70
C ASN A 279 4.58 16.78 -16.64
N ALA A 280 4.30 18.02 -17.06
CA ALA A 280 5.23 18.81 -17.86
C ALA A 280 6.54 19.11 -17.12
N LYS A 281 6.47 19.51 -15.84
CA LYS A 281 7.66 19.76 -15.02
C LYS A 281 8.48 18.49 -14.76
N VAL A 282 7.83 17.35 -14.51
CA VAL A 282 8.52 16.08 -14.31
C VAL A 282 9.19 15.61 -15.60
N ALA A 283 8.56 15.84 -16.76
CA ALA A 283 9.18 15.60 -18.05
C ALA A 283 10.43 16.49 -18.26
N GLU A 284 10.34 17.78 -17.93
CA GLU A 284 11.48 18.71 -17.97
C GLU A 284 12.63 18.23 -17.05
N TRP A 285 12.34 17.85 -15.80
CA TRP A 285 13.37 17.34 -14.88
C TRP A 285 14.00 16.03 -15.36
N ARG A 286 13.25 15.21 -16.08
CA ARG A 286 13.76 13.99 -16.72
C ARG A 286 14.68 14.31 -17.89
N GLU A 287 14.32 15.28 -18.73
CA GLU A 287 15.15 15.73 -19.85
C GLU A 287 16.45 16.41 -19.37
N GLU A 288 16.38 17.15 -18.27
CA GLU A 288 17.53 17.78 -17.62
C GLU A 288 18.41 16.78 -16.82
N GLY A 289 17.97 15.53 -16.65
CA GLY A 289 18.67 14.52 -15.85
C GLY A 289 18.68 14.79 -14.33
N LYS A 290 17.80 15.67 -13.84
CA LYS A 290 17.65 15.98 -12.40
C LYS A 290 16.75 14.97 -11.67
N ALA A 291 15.87 14.29 -12.42
CA ALA A 291 14.96 13.30 -11.85
C ALA A 291 14.78 12.08 -12.76
N ASP A 292 14.64 10.91 -12.14
CA ASP A 292 14.29 9.66 -12.79
C ASP A 292 12.87 9.24 -12.42
N ILE A 293 12.08 8.79 -13.39
CA ILE A 293 10.76 8.20 -13.12
C ILE A 293 10.95 6.73 -12.76
N VAL A 294 10.47 6.35 -11.58
CA VAL A 294 10.49 4.97 -11.08
C VAL A 294 9.06 4.42 -11.18
N PRO A 295 8.77 3.52 -12.15
CA PRO A 295 7.49 2.85 -12.21
C PRO A 295 7.35 1.92 -10.99
N GLY A 296 6.32 2.14 -10.20
CA GLY A 296 5.97 1.30 -9.07
C GLY A 296 4.97 0.22 -9.43
N VAL A 297 4.36 -0.34 -8.39
CA VAL A 297 3.36 -1.40 -8.49
C VAL A 297 2.05 -0.93 -7.87
N LEU A 298 0.98 -0.99 -8.65
CA LEU A 298 -0.39 -0.83 -8.18
C LEU A 298 -1.01 -2.22 -8.00
N PHE A 299 -1.26 -2.61 -6.76
CA PHE A 299 -1.95 -3.85 -6.44
C PHE A 299 -3.42 -3.57 -6.14
N ILE A 300 -4.33 -4.16 -6.93
CA ILE A 300 -5.78 -4.08 -6.73
C ILE A 300 -6.28 -5.44 -6.25
N ASP A 301 -6.63 -5.54 -4.97
CA ASP A 301 -7.25 -6.74 -4.41
C ASP A 301 -8.76 -6.75 -4.68
N GLU A 302 -9.35 -7.94 -4.75
CA GLU A 302 -10.78 -8.13 -5.00
C GLU A 302 -11.29 -7.36 -6.24
N VAL A 303 -10.56 -7.41 -7.35
CA VAL A 303 -10.86 -6.64 -8.56
C VAL A 303 -12.28 -6.88 -9.13
N HIS A 304 -12.88 -8.04 -8.85
CA HIS A 304 -14.26 -8.37 -9.22
C HIS A 304 -15.31 -7.47 -8.53
N MET A 305 -14.92 -6.68 -7.52
CA MET A 305 -15.76 -5.69 -6.87
C MET A 305 -15.84 -4.37 -7.65
N LEU A 306 -15.01 -4.18 -8.67
CA LEU A 306 -15.05 -3.02 -9.55
C LEU A 306 -16.25 -3.06 -10.51
N ASP A 307 -16.66 -1.89 -10.95
CA ASP A 307 -17.68 -1.73 -11.99
C ASP A 307 -17.08 -1.50 -13.39
N ILE A 308 -17.94 -1.54 -14.40
CA ILE A 308 -17.55 -1.35 -15.80
C ILE A 308 -16.90 0.02 -16.09
N GLU A 309 -17.25 1.06 -15.33
CA GLU A 309 -16.65 2.39 -15.47
C GLU A 309 -15.19 2.40 -15.00
N CYS A 310 -14.92 1.74 -13.86
CA CYS A 310 -13.56 1.54 -13.34
C CYS A 310 -12.70 0.76 -14.34
N PHE A 311 -13.23 -0.32 -14.92
CA PHE A 311 -12.50 -1.10 -15.92
C PHE A 311 -12.21 -0.30 -17.20
N SER A 312 -13.17 0.51 -17.65
CA SER A 312 -12.97 1.40 -18.81
C SER A 312 -11.86 2.42 -18.55
N PHE A 313 -11.82 2.99 -17.32
CA PHE A 313 -10.73 3.88 -16.91
C PHE A 313 -9.38 3.15 -16.87
N LEU A 314 -9.32 1.95 -16.27
CA LEU A 314 -8.10 1.13 -16.19
C LEU A 314 -7.56 0.81 -17.57
N ASN A 315 -8.43 0.47 -18.53
CA ASN A 315 -8.02 0.10 -19.86
C ASN A 315 -7.31 1.26 -20.59
N ARG A 316 -7.83 2.50 -20.42
CA ARG A 316 -7.18 3.71 -20.96
C ARG A 316 -5.90 4.07 -20.19
N ALA A 317 -5.89 3.91 -18.87
CA ALA A 317 -4.75 4.27 -18.03
C ALA A 317 -3.54 3.35 -18.28
N LEU A 318 -3.78 2.08 -18.58
CA LEU A 318 -2.73 1.12 -18.94
C LEU A 318 -2.01 1.46 -20.25
N GLU A 319 -2.66 2.17 -21.18
CA GLU A 319 -2.05 2.57 -22.46
C GLU A 319 -0.99 3.68 -22.32
N GLN A 320 -0.86 4.29 -21.14
CA GLN A 320 0.12 5.35 -20.91
C GLN A 320 1.54 4.78 -20.72
N ASP A 321 2.54 5.40 -21.36
CA ASP A 321 3.95 4.95 -21.26
C ASP A 321 4.51 4.98 -19.83
N THR A 322 4.00 5.87 -18.99
CA THR A 322 4.39 6.01 -17.57
C THR A 322 3.49 5.23 -16.61
N ALA A 323 2.63 4.35 -17.12
CA ALA A 323 1.73 3.57 -16.27
C ALA A 323 2.53 2.67 -15.32
N PRO A 324 2.14 2.58 -14.03
CA PRO A 324 2.73 1.63 -13.11
C PRO A 324 2.35 0.20 -13.50
N ILE A 325 3.06 -0.77 -12.93
CA ILE A 325 2.71 -2.18 -13.11
C ILE A 325 1.44 -2.45 -12.33
N VAL A 326 0.36 -2.79 -13.04
CA VAL A 326 -0.92 -3.11 -12.41
C VAL A 326 -1.01 -4.61 -12.17
N ILE A 327 -1.10 -5.00 -10.90
CA ILE A 327 -1.34 -6.37 -10.46
C ILE A 327 -2.73 -6.42 -9.85
N MET A 328 -3.62 -7.21 -10.43
CA MET A 328 -4.99 -7.40 -9.94
C MET A 328 -5.08 -8.78 -9.29
N ALA A 329 -5.88 -8.91 -8.24
CA ALA A 329 -6.18 -10.20 -7.62
C ALA A 329 -7.68 -10.48 -7.60
N THR A 330 -8.03 -11.73 -7.85
CA THR A 330 -9.41 -12.22 -7.77
C THR A 330 -9.45 -13.60 -7.13
N ASN A 331 -10.51 -13.84 -6.37
CA ASN A 331 -10.87 -15.13 -5.80
C ASN A 331 -12.15 -15.70 -6.45
N ARG A 332 -12.72 -15.02 -7.45
CA ARG A 332 -13.93 -15.46 -8.15
C ARG A 332 -13.62 -16.08 -9.52
N GLY A 333 -14.32 -17.16 -9.82
CA GLY A 333 -14.27 -17.87 -11.10
C GLY A 333 -15.08 -17.16 -12.19
N ILE A 334 -16.39 -17.39 -12.25
CA ILE A 334 -17.30 -16.66 -13.17
C ILE A 334 -18.23 -15.80 -12.31
N THR A 335 -18.31 -14.50 -12.58
CA THR A 335 -19.19 -13.58 -11.85
C THR A 335 -19.70 -12.48 -12.77
N THR A 336 -20.79 -11.84 -12.38
CA THR A 336 -21.35 -10.69 -13.09
C THR A 336 -20.43 -9.49 -12.93
N ILE A 337 -20.17 -8.77 -14.02
CA ILE A 337 -19.45 -7.49 -13.99
C ILE A 337 -20.41 -6.45 -13.39
N ARG A 338 -20.01 -5.79 -12.30
CA ARG A 338 -20.89 -4.83 -11.62
C ARG A 338 -21.23 -3.66 -12.55
N GLY A 339 -22.51 -3.24 -12.50
CA GLY A 339 -23.06 -2.24 -13.42
C GLY A 339 -23.56 -2.81 -14.75
N THR A 340 -23.48 -4.14 -14.94
CA THR A 340 -24.00 -4.82 -16.14
C THR A 340 -24.71 -6.12 -15.74
N ASP A 341 -25.45 -6.71 -16.68
CA ASP A 341 -26.07 -8.04 -16.52
C ASP A 341 -25.20 -9.19 -17.08
N TYR A 342 -24.00 -8.86 -17.57
CA TYR A 342 -23.12 -9.83 -18.23
C TYR A 342 -22.21 -10.54 -17.23
N LYS A 343 -22.17 -11.88 -17.32
CA LYS A 343 -21.22 -12.72 -16.58
C LYS A 343 -19.94 -12.89 -17.39
N SER A 344 -18.80 -12.69 -16.75
CA SER A 344 -17.50 -12.90 -17.36
C SER A 344 -16.56 -13.69 -16.45
N PRO A 345 -15.49 -14.31 -17.00
CA PRO A 345 -14.42 -14.84 -16.20
C PRO A 345 -13.84 -13.75 -15.30
N HIS A 346 -13.65 -14.08 -14.04
CA HIS A 346 -13.11 -13.25 -12.97
C HIS A 346 -13.89 -11.96 -12.66
N GLY A 347 -15.03 -11.73 -13.32
CA GLY A 347 -15.76 -10.47 -13.21
C GLY A 347 -15.07 -9.31 -13.93
N ILE A 348 -14.18 -9.62 -14.87
CA ILE A 348 -13.41 -8.65 -15.64
C ILE A 348 -13.94 -8.64 -17.09
N PRO A 349 -14.10 -7.47 -17.72
CA PRO A 349 -14.41 -7.37 -19.15
C PRO A 349 -13.38 -8.11 -20.03
N LEU A 350 -13.84 -8.76 -21.10
CA LEU A 350 -12.99 -9.59 -21.97
C LEU A 350 -11.87 -8.79 -22.65
N ASP A 351 -12.11 -7.51 -22.95
CA ASP A 351 -11.14 -6.58 -23.54
C ASP A 351 -9.96 -6.30 -22.61
N LEU A 352 -10.21 -6.15 -21.31
CA LEU A 352 -9.14 -6.00 -20.33
C LEU A 352 -8.46 -7.35 -20.05
N LEU A 353 -9.23 -8.44 -20.01
CA LEU A 353 -8.69 -9.78 -19.77
C LEU A 353 -7.68 -10.21 -20.83
N ASP A 354 -7.94 -9.89 -22.11
CA ASP A 354 -7.02 -10.17 -23.23
C ASP A 354 -5.68 -9.42 -23.10
N ARG A 355 -5.67 -8.28 -22.38
CA ARG A 355 -4.47 -7.49 -22.06
C ARG A 355 -3.75 -7.96 -20.79
N THR A 356 -4.29 -8.97 -20.10
CA THR A 356 -3.76 -9.44 -18.81
C THR A 356 -2.99 -10.75 -18.92
N LEU A 357 -1.90 -10.86 -18.17
CA LEU A 357 -1.22 -12.13 -17.94
C LEU A 357 -1.78 -12.79 -16.68
N ILE A 358 -2.46 -13.92 -16.83
CA ILE A 358 -3.08 -14.64 -15.72
C ILE A 358 -2.07 -15.59 -15.09
N ILE A 359 -1.84 -15.43 -13.78
CA ILE A 359 -1.07 -16.36 -12.95
C ILE A 359 -2.05 -17.03 -12.00
N SER A 360 -2.25 -18.33 -12.17
CA SER A 360 -3.04 -19.14 -11.26
C SER A 360 -2.24 -19.52 -10.01
N THR A 361 -2.93 -19.58 -8.88
CA THR A 361 -2.38 -20.06 -7.60
C THR A 361 -3.14 -21.31 -7.16
N SER A 362 -2.41 -22.27 -6.61
CA SER A 362 -2.97 -23.56 -6.18
C SER A 362 -3.21 -23.60 -4.67
N PRO A 363 -4.14 -24.42 -4.16
CA PRO A 363 -4.26 -24.68 -2.73
C PRO A 363 -2.95 -25.20 -2.13
N TYR A 364 -2.67 -24.82 -0.88
CA TYR A 364 -1.48 -25.28 -0.16
C TYR A 364 -1.63 -26.72 0.32
N THR A 365 -0.53 -27.47 0.33
CA THR A 365 -0.48 -28.80 0.94
C THR A 365 -0.32 -28.70 2.47
N GLU A 366 -0.60 -29.78 3.20
CA GLU A 366 -0.40 -29.84 4.66
C GLU A 366 1.02 -29.42 5.07
N LYS A 367 2.03 -29.87 4.31
CA LYS A 367 3.44 -29.54 4.53
C LYS A 367 3.71 -28.05 4.37
N ASP A 368 3.08 -27.43 3.36
CA ASP A 368 3.20 -26.00 3.13
C ASP A 368 2.53 -25.21 4.27
N ILE A 369 1.33 -25.62 4.70
CA ILE A 369 0.61 -24.99 5.80
C ILE A 369 1.43 -25.06 7.10
N LYS A 370 1.97 -26.24 7.45
CA LYS A 370 2.83 -26.40 8.64
C LYS A 370 4.01 -25.43 8.59
N LYS A 371 4.69 -25.33 7.45
CA LYS A 371 5.86 -24.47 7.30
C LYS A 371 5.51 -22.98 7.27
N ILE A 372 4.35 -22.61 6.72
CA ILE A 372 3.84 -21.23 6.77
C ILE A 372 3.56 -20.82 8.22
N ILE A 373 2.88 -21.68 8.99
CA ILE A 373 2.59 -21.42 10.42
C ILE A 373 3.89 -21.28 11.21
N GLU A 374 4.89 -22.14 10.95
CA GLU A 374 6.21 -22.09 11.60
C GLU A 374 6.90 -20.74 11.35
N ILE A 375 7.00 -20.29 10.09
CA ILE A 375 7.61 -18.99 9.75
C ILE A 375 6.85 -17.83 10.41
N ARG A 376 5.53 -17.96 10.59
CA ARG A 376 4.73 -16.94 11.27
C ARG A 376 4.92 -16.92 12.77
N ALA A 377 5.05 -18.08 13.39
CA ALA A 377 5.40 -18.16 14.79
C ALA A 377 6.79 -17.53 15.03
N GLU A 378 7.75 -17.76 14.14
CA GLU A 378 9.08 -17.11 14.19
C GLU A 378 9.00 -15.59 14.04
N GLU A 379 8.23 -15.08 13.05
CA GLU A 379 8.06 -13.64 12.81
C GLU A 379 7.36 -12.92 13.97
N GLU A 380 6.43 -13.60 14.65
CA GLU A 380 5.72 -13.08 15.83
C GLU A 380 6.45 -13.33 17.16
N ASP A 381 7.65 -13.92 17.12
CA ASP A 381 8.46 -14.30 18.31
C ASP A 381 7.66 -15.17 19.29
N VAL A 382 7.03 -16.23 18.76
CA VAL A 382 6.21 -17.19 19.50
C VAL A 382 6.84 -18.56 19.47
N GLU A 383 7.32 -19.02 20.62
CA GLU A 383 7.75 -20.40 20.79
C GLU A 383 6.53 -21.35 20.85
N MET A 384 6.49 -22.35 19.97
CA MET A 384 5.41 -23.34 19.91
C MET A 384 5.96 -24.76 20.05
N ALA A 385 5.27 -25.59 20.83
CA ALA A 385 5.56 -27.03 20.88
C ALA A 385 5.19 -27.70 19.54
N GLU A 386 5.95 -28.72 19.14
CA GLU A 386 5.74 -29.42 17.86
C GLU A 386 4.32 -30.01 17.74
N GLU A 387 3.79 -30.59 18.82
CA GLU A 387 2.43 -31.13 18.84
C GLU A 387 1.34 -30.04 18.69
N ALA A 388 1.60 -28.84 19.22
CA ALA A 388 0.69 -27.70 19.07
C ALA A 388 0.70 -27.17 17.63
N LEU A 389 1.87 -27.17 16.97
CA LEU A 389 2.02 -26.82 15.57
C LEU A 389 1.27 -27.81 14.66
N GLU A 390 1.34 -29.11 14.97
CA GLU A 390 0.57 -30.14 14.24
C GLU A 390 -0.93 -29.95 14.40
N LEU A 391 -1.41 -29.65 15.61
CA LEU A 391 -2.83 -29.34 15.84
C LEU A 391 -3.28 -28.11 15.05
N LEU A 392 -2.50 -27.03 15.06
CA LEU A 392 -2.80 -25.81 14.29
C LEU A 392 -2.79 -26.06 12.77
N THR A 393 -1.92 -26.94 12.30
CA THR A 393 -1.85 -27.35 10.89
C THR A 393 -3.14 -28.07 10.48
N LYS A 394 -3.61 -29.02 11.30
CA LYS A 394 -4.89 -29.70 11.07
C LYS A 394 -6.07 -28.72 11.06
N ILE A 395 -6.12 -27.81 12.04
CA ILE A 395 -7.13 -26.73 12.06
C ILE A 395 -7.06 -25.89 10.77
N GLY A 396 -5.86 -25.61 10.27
CA GLY A 396 -5.65 -24.81 9.06
C GLY A 396 -6.09 -25.49 7.77
N MET A 397 -6.04 -26.83 7.74
CA MET A 397 -6.59 -27.63 6.65
C MET A 397 -8.12 -27.69 6.69
N ASP A 398 -8.71 -27.91 7.87
CA ASP A 398 -10.16 -28.08 8.01
C ASP A 398 -10.92 -26.75 7.84
N THR A 399 -10.28 -25.63 8.20
CA THR A 399 -10.89 -24.29 8.22
C THR A 399 -10.27 -23.35 7.17
N SER A 400 -9.38 -22.45 7.57
CA SER A 400 -8.63 -21.56 6.68
C SER A 400 -7.27 -21.21 7.27
N LEU A 401 -6.28 -21.00 6.40
CA LEU A 401 -4.94 -20.56 6.81
C LEU A 401 -5.01 -19.25 7.63
N ARG A 402 -5.85 -18.29 7.23
CA ARG A 402 -6.01 -17.02 7.93
C ARG A 402 -6.46 -17.21 9.38
N TYR A 403 -7.42 -18.10 9.61
CA TYR A 403 -7.91 -18.41 10.96
C TYR A 403 -6.80 -19.02 11.81
N SER A 404 -6.06 -20.02 11.29
CA SER A 404 -4.92 -20.60 12.02
C SER A 404 -3.82 -19.60 12.35
N LEU A 405 -3.53 -18.65 11.45
CA LEU A 405 -2.55 -17.60 11.74
C LEU A 405 -3.01 -16.67 12.88
N HIS A 406 -4.28 -16.27 12.91
CA HIS A 406 -4.81 -15.47 14.03
C HIS A 406 -4.77 -16.23 15.36
N LEU A 407 -4.93 -17.57 15.33
CA LEU A 407 -4.83 -18.39 16.53
C LEU A 407 -3.42 -18.38 17.15
N ILE A 408 -2.35 -18.14 16.38
CA ILE A 408 -0.97 -18.08 16.90
C ILE A 408 -0.86 -16.99 17.97
N THR A 409 -1.23 -15.76 17.63
CA THR A 409 -1.17 -14.61 18.53
C THR A 409 -2.06 -14.82 19.76
N ALA A 410 -3.28 -15.33 19.56
CA ALA A 410 -4.21 -15.58 20.66
C ALA A 410 -3.74 -16.71 21.59
N ALA A 411 -3.15 -17.78 21.04
CA ALA A 411 -2.57 -18.86 21.83
C ALA A 411 -1.34 -18.42 22.63
N ASN A 412 -0.50 -17.54 22.06
CA ASN A 412 0.59 -16.91 22.79
C ASN A 412 0.08 -16.10 24.00
N LEU A 413 -1.01 -15.34 23.86
CA LEU A 413 -1.61 -14.59 24.97
C LEU A 413 -2.14 -15.52 26.07
N VAL A 414 -2.76 -16.64 25.72
CA VAL A 414 -3.23 -17.65 26.69
C VAL A 414 -2.05 -18.31 27.41
N CYS A 415 -0.99 -18.65 26.67
CA CYS A 415 0.24 -19.21 27.23
C CYS A 415 0.90 -18.23 28.22
N LYS A 416 1.04 -16.95 27.85
CA LYS A 416 1.55 -15.89 28.73
C LYS A 416 0.69 -15.72 29.98
N LYS A 417 -0.63 -15.85 29.86
CA LYS A 417 -1.54 -15.82 31.02
C LYS A 417 -1.35 -17.02 31.95
N ARG A 418 -1.04 -18.21 31.40
CA ARG A 418 -0.63 -19.41 32.16
C ARG A 418 0.79 -19.30 32.73
N LYS A 419 1.56 -18.27 32.32
CA LYS A 419 3.00 -18.10 32.60
C LYS A 419 3.84 -19.24 32.00
N GLY A 420 3.41 -19.81 30.88
CA GLY A 420 4.21 -20.75 30.09
C GLY A 420 5.23 -19.99 29.21
N SER A 421 6.32 -20.68 28.85
CA SER A 421 7.32 -20.18 27.91
C SER A 421 6.95 -20.50 26.45
N SER A 422 6.33 -21.66 26.21
CA SER A 422 5.97 -22.14 24.87
C SER A 422 4.48 -22.47 24.79
N VAL A 423 3.87 -22.23 23.63
CA VAL A 423 2.46 -22.58 23.36
C VAL A 423 2.30 -24.09 23.26
N GLU A 424 1.39 -24.64 24.08
CA GLU A 424 1.08 -26.07 24.11
C GLU A 424 -0.34 -26.36 23.56
N ILE A 425 -0.67 -27.64 23.38
CA ILE A 425 -2.00 -28.10 22.94
C ILE A 425 -3.16 -27.50 23.77
N PRO A 426 -3.10 -27.42 25.12
CA PRO A 426 -4.20 -26.88 25.90
C PRO A 426 -4.48 -25.41 25.59
N ASP A 427 -3.44 -24.63 25.25
CA ASP A 427 -3.56 -23.23 24.91
C ASP A 427 -4.29 -23.09 23.56
N VAL A 428 -3.90 -23.85 22.54
CA VAL A 428 -4.56 -23.87 21.22
C VAL A 428 -6.02 -24.33 21.35
N ARG A 429 -6.29 -25.41 22.08
CA ARG A 429 -7.67 -25.91 22.32
C ARG A 429 -8.52 -24.87 23.01
N ARG A 430 -7.97 -24.15 23.99
CA ARG A 430 -8.67 -23.10 24.70
C ARG A 430 -9.06 -21.97 23.76
N VAL A 431 -8.14 -21.53 22.90
CA VAL A 431 -8.43 -20.46 21.92
C VAL A 431 -9.46 -20.93 20.89
N TYR A 432 -9.32 -22.15 20.37
CA TYR A 432 -10.28 -22.74 19.42
C TYR A 432 -11.70 -22.84 19.99
N SER A 433 -11.84 -23.05 21.31
CA SER A 433 -13.14 -23.04 22.01
C SER A 433 -13.72 -21.65 22.23
N LEU A 434 -12.89 -20.60 22.18
CA LEU A 434 -13.31 -19.21 22.42
C LEU A 434 -13.66 -18.48 21.12
N PHE A 435 -13.00 -18.83 20.02
CA PHE A 435 -13.18 -18.20 18.72
C PHE A 435 -13.66 -19.23 17.72
N ASP A 436 -14.83 -19.01 17.13
CA ASP A 436 -15.34 -19.86 16.07
C ASP A 436 -14.76 -19.47 14.71
N ASP A 437 -14.57 -20.47 13.85
CA ASP A 437 -14.31 -20.24 12.42
C ASP A 437 -15.62 -20.04 11.66
N ILE A 438 -15.50 -19.67 10.38
CA ILE A 438 -16.66 -19.36 9.52
C ILE A 438 -17.63 -20.56 9.43
N LYS A 439 -17.13 -21.79 9.27
CA LYS A 439 -17.99 -22.98 9.09
C LYS A 439 -18.80 -23.25 10.37
N ARG A 440 -18.14 -23.26 11.53
CA ARG A 440 -18.81 -23.42 12.84
C ARG A 440 -19.79 -22.30 13.13
N SER A 441 -19.41 -21.06 12.83
CA SER A 441 -20.28 -19.89 13.02
C SER A 441 -21.53 -19.97 12.13
N THR A 442 -21.40 -20.37 10.85
CA THR A 442 -22.55 -20.56 9.95
C THR A 442 -23.44 -21.70 10.44
N GLN A 443 -22.88 -22.83 10.87
CA GLN A 443 -23.66 -23.94 11.43
C GLN A 443 -24.46 -23.49 12.66
N PHE A 444 -23.83 -22.77 13.58
CA PHE A 444 -24.51 -22.20 14.75
C PHE A 444 -25.66 -21.27 14.35
N LEU A 445 -25.47 -20.40 13.37
CA LEU A 445 -26.54 -19.52 12.88
C LEU A 445 -27.71 -20.29 12.25
N VAL A 446 -27.42 -21.40 11.57
CA VAL A 446 -28.47 -22.27 10.98
C VAL A 446 -29.23 -23.04 12.07
N GLU A 447 -28.53 -23.59 13.06
CA GLU A 447 -29.14 -24.34 14.17
C GLU A 447 -30.06 -23.45 15.01
N TYR A 448 -29.64 -22.23 15.29
CA TYR A 448 -30.38 -21.26 16.10
C TYR A 448 -31.14 -20.23 15.24
N GLN A 449 -31.40 -20.54 13.97
CA GLN A 449 -32.00 -19.60 13.01
C GLN A 449 -33.31 -19.00 13.51
N GLN A 450 -34.14 -19.76 14.25
CA GLN A 450 -35.43 -19.31 14.80
C GLN A 450 -35.29 -18.28 15.93
N GLU A 451 -34.12 -18.19 16.55
CA GLU A 451 -33.82 -17.23 17.62
C GLU A 451 -33.23 -15.92 17.05
N PHE A 452 -32.82 -15.92 15.78
CA PHE A 452 -32.25 -14.76 15.11
C PHE A 452 -33.29 -13.96 14.32
N LEU A 453 -33.20 -12.63 14.41
CA LEU A 453 -33.99 -11.71 13.60
C LEU A 453 -33.62 -11.84 12.11
N PHE A 454 -34.62 -11.70 11.23
CA PHE A 454 -34.49 -11.89 9.77
C PHE A 454 -34.25 -13.34 9.31
N SER A 455 -34.84 -14.32 10.01
CA SER A 455 -34.94 -15.72 9.59
C SER A 455 -35.92 -15.93 8.42
N GLU A 456 -35.81 -15.13 7.36
CA GLU A 456 -36.60 -15.32 6.16
C GLU A 456 -35.87 -16.32 5.26
N LEU A 457 -36.41 -17.55 5.19
CA LEU A 457 -36.04 -18.54 4.18
C LEU A 457 -36.28 -17.92 2.79
N GLN A 458 -35.20 -17.61 2.05
CA GLN A 458 -35.28 -17.71 0.60
C GLN A 458 -35.14 -19.19 0.25
N GLU A 459 -36.25 -19.80 -0.18
CA GLU A 459 -36.37 -21.20 -0.66
C GLU A 459 -35.52 -21.51 -1.93
N ASN A 460 -34.39 -20.85 -2.16
CA ASN A 460 -33.52 -21.05 -3.33
C ASN A 460 -32.03 -20.95 -2.99
N LEU A 461 -31.58 -21.67 -1.96
CA LEU A 461 -30.16 -21.99 -1.83
C LEU A 461 -29.90 -23.35 -2.51
N PRO A 462 -29.05 -23.42 -3.55
CA PRO A 462 -28.67 -24.71 -4.12
C PRO A 462 -27.98 -25.57 -3.05
N GLU A 463 -28.32 -26.87 -3.01
CA GLU A 463 -27.83 -27.85 -2.01
C GLU A 463 -26.30 -27.94 -1.92
N ASP A 464 -25.58 -27.47 -2.94
CA ASP A 464 -24.11 -27.37 -2.99
C ASP A 464 -23.49 -26.40 -1.96
N ALA A 465 -24.30 -25.54 -1.33
CA ALA A 465 -23.82 -24.63 -0.30
C ALA A 465 -23.82 -25.24 1.12
N ILE A 466 -24.47 -26.39 1.31
CA ILE A 466 -24.67 -27.02 2.63
C ILE A 466 -23.70 -28.18 2.84
N ASN A 467 -23.29 -28.87 1.78
CA ASN A 467 -22.22 -29.88 1.82
C ASN A 467 -20.97 -29.30 1.16
N GLY A 468 -19.95 -28.98 1.95
CA GLY A 468 -18.71 -28.35 1.51
C GLY A 468 -17.78 -29.24 0.66
N ASP A 469 -18.33 -30.09 -0.21
CA ASP A 469 -17.58 -30.89 -1.17
C ASP A 469 -17.82 -30.32 -2.58
N ALA A 470 -16.91 -29.45 -3.03
CA ALA A 470 -16.77 -29.14 -4.44
C ALA A 470 -16.02 -30.29 -5.12
N ASP A 471 -16.73 -31.35 -5.50
CA ASP A 471 -16.20 -32.39 -6.39
C ASP A 471 -16.07 -31.82 -7.81
N ASP A 472 -14.87 -31.34 -8.15
CA ASP A 472 -14.42 -31.16 -9.53
C ASP A 472 -14.10 -32.55 -10.12
N GLN A 473 -14.99 -33.09 -10.95
CA GLN A 473 -14.62 -34.20 -11.84
C GLN A 473 -14.08 -33.69 -13.18
N PRO A 474 -12.95 -34.22 -13.67
CA PRO A 474 -12.46 -33.92 -15.00
C PRO A 474 -13.30 -34.69 -16.03
N MET A 475 -13.92 -33.97 -16.97
CA MET A 475 -14.58 -34.60 -18.13
C MET A 475 -13.52 -35.20 -19.04
N ALA A 476 -13.42 -36.54 -19.04
CA ALA A 476 -12.68 -37.33 -20.00
C ALA A 476 -13.59 -37.83 -21.13
N ASP A 477 -13.00 -37.90 -22.33
CA ASP A 477 -13.57 -38.26 -23.63
C ASP A 477 -14.36 -39.58 -23.72
N ALA A 478 -15.43 -39.57 -24.52
CA ALA A 478 -16.01 -40.70 -25.27
C ALA A 478 -17.28 -40.23 -26.01
N HIS A 479 -17.55 -40.42 -27.30
CA HIS A 479 -17.08 -41.41 -28.26
C HIS A 479 -17.31 -40.93 -29.71
N SER A 480 -16.44 -41.40 -30.59
CA SER A 480 -16.57 -41.48 -32.04
C SER A 480 -17.74 -42.32 -32.53
N GLY A 481 -18.34 -41.94 -33.67
CA GLY A 481 -18.93 -42.93 -34.59
C GLY A 481 -20.06 -42.47 -35.51
N GLY A 482 -19.72 -42.10 -36.75
CA GLY A 482 -20.45 -42.62 -37.93
C GLY A 482 -21.47 -41.71 -38.66
N GLY A 483 -20.98 -40.99 -39.67
CA GLY A 483 -21.45 -41.09 -41.07
C GLY A 483 -22.80 -40.51 -41.50
N GLY A 484 -22.78 -39.62 -42.51
CA GLY A 484 -23.93 -39.40 -43.40
C GLY A 484 -24.04 -37.99 -43.98
N ALA A 485 -23.64 -37.83 -45.25
CA ALA A 485 -23.70 -36.60 -46.03
C ALA A 485 -25.14 -36.12 -46.34
N THR A 486 -25.35 -34.80 -46.49
CA THR A 486 -25.83 -34.11 -47.73
C THR A 486 -26.54 -32.76 -47.47
N ALA A 487 -26.09 -31.75 -48.22
CA ALA A 487 -26.78 -30.61 -48.88
C ALA A 487 -27.94 -29.81 -48.21
N ALA A 488 -27.79 -28.48 -48.28
CA ALA A 488 -28.83 -27.42 -48.20
C ALA A 488 -29.81 -27.47 -49.40
N PRO A 489 -30.79 -26.54 -49.66
CA PRO A 489 -31.11 -25.25 -48.97
C PRO A 489 -32.62 -24.83 -48.90
N SER A 490 -32.85 -23.61 -48.40
CA SER A 490 -33.88 -22.61 -48.80
C SER A 490 -35.33 -22.69 -48.26
N GLY A 491 -35.92 -21.52 -47.92
CA GLY A 491 -37.37 -21.37 -47.70
C GLY A 491 -37.83 -20.09 -46.96
N THR A 492 -38.06 -19.02 -47.72
CA THR A 492 -38.68 -17.71 -47.33
C THR A 492 -40.19 -17.75 -47.03
N ARG A 493 -40.68 -16.86 -46.13
CA ARG A 493 -42.01 -16.16 -46.12
C ARG A 493 -42.02 -15.19 -44.90
N LYS A 494 -42.10 -13.84 -44.93
CA LYS A 494 -42.97 -12.78 -45.50
C LYS A 494 -44.41 -12.65 -44.93
N VAL A 495 -44.57 -11.71 -43.95
CA VAL A 495 -45.57 -10.60 -43.70
C VAL A 495 -47.10 -10.88 -43.59
N PRO A 496 -47.97 -9.90 -43.16
CA PRO A 496 -47.97 -8.86 -42.08
C PRO A 496 -49.36 -8.71 -41.37
N LEU A 497 -49.58 -7.68 -40.51
CA LEU A 497 -50.80 -6.80 -40.37
C LEU A 497 -50.74 -5.98 -39.03
N GLU A 498 -50.59 -4.64 -39.06
CA GLU A 498 -51.64 -3.59 -38.80
C GLU A 498 -52.50 -3.82 -37.53
N GLY A 499 -52.72 -2.91 -36.58
CA GLY A 499 -52.75 -1.44 -36.60
C GLY A 499 -54.13 -0.98 -36.07
N LYS A 500 -54.21 -0.40 -34.87
CA LYS A 500 -55.37 0.40 -34.40
C LYS A 500 -54.89 1.43 -33.38
N GLY A 501 -54.97 2.70 -33.75
CA GLY A 501 -54.82 3.85 -32.86
C GLY A 501 -56.17 4.42 -32.44
N MET A 502 -56.15 5.22 -31.38
CA MET A 502 -57.06 6.36 -31.19
C MET A 502 -56.40 7.37 -30.24
N ALA A 503 -56.56 8.64 -30.57
CA ALA A 503 -55.86 9.79 -30.03
C ALA A 503 -56.83 10.77 -29.34
N SER A 504 -56.32 11.50 -28.33
CA SER A 504 -56.71 12.85 -27.88
C SER A 504 -55.94 13.09 -26.56
N GLY A 505 -55.19 14.16 -26.27
CA GLY A 505 -55.23 15.54 -26.74
C GLY A 505 -55.59 16.46 -25.55
N ILE A 506 -54.71 17.44 -25.25
CA ILE A 506 -54.92 18.72 -24.55
C ILE A 506 -54.42 18.86 -23.08
N GLY A 507 -53.56 19.87 -22.89
CA GLY A 507 -53.43 20.73 -21.69
C GLY A 507 -52.53 20.16 -20.59
N GLY A 508 -51.43 20.78 -20.16
CA GLY A 508 -51.20 22.20 -19.93
C GLY A 508 -51.10 22.43 -18.42
N GLY A 509 -49.93 22.86 -17.93
CA GLY A 509 -49.86 23.60 -16.66
C GLY A 509 -48.86 23.12 -15.59
N VAL A 510 -47.85 23.97 -15.41
CA VAL A 510 -47.38 24.50 -14.11
C VAL A 510 -46.50 23.62 -13.23
N ALA A 511 -45.21 23.97 -13.22
CA ALA A 511 -44.26 23.76 -12.13
C ALA A 511 -44.59 24.66 -10.92
N PRO A 512 -44.31 24.24 -9.68
CA PRO A 512 -44.18 25.18 -8.57
C PRO A 512 -42.71 25.45 -8.26
N GLN A 513 -42.29 26.69 -8.53
CA GLN A 513 -41.24 27.35 -7.75
C GLN A 513 -41.85 27.80 -6.42
N ALA A 514 -41.19 27.50 -5.30
CA ALA A 514 -41.40 28.19 -4.04
C ALA A 514 -40.07 28.75 -3.55
N GLN A 515 -40.09 30.05 -3.28
CA GLN A 515 -39.02 30.96 -2.92
C GLN A 515 -38.52 30.77 -1.47
N PRO A 516 -37.36 31.37 -1.13
CA PRO A 516 -36.66 31.15 0.14
C PRO A 516 -37.28 31.97 1.29
N ALA A 517 -37.31 31.38 2.48
CA ALA A 517 -37.66 32.08 3.71
C ALA A 517 -36.43 32.78 4.28
N THR A 518 -36.51 34.10 4.33
CA THR A 518 -35.70 35.01 5.14
C THR A 518 -36.02 34.81 6.62
N GLY A 519 -34.98 34.71 7.46
CA GLY A 519 -35.09 34.72 8.92
C GLY A 519 -33.78 35.19 9.53
N GLU A 520 -33.77 36.45 9.93
CA GLU A 520 -32.73 37.09 10.74
C GLU A 520 -32.66 36.48 12.14
N GLY A 521 -31.47 36.49 12.76
CA GLY A 521 -31.37 36.51 14.22
C GLY A 521 -30.30 35.60 14.85
N GLU A 522 -29.35 36.27 15.51
CA GLU A 522 -28.55 35.83 16.67
C GLU A 522 -27.17 35.21 16.44
N ALA A 523 -26.18 36.08 16.64
CA ALA A 523 -24.81 35.75 17.01
C ALA A 523 -24.71 35.50 18.54
N PRO A 524 -23.86 34.57 18.99
CA PRO A 524 -23.31 34.60 20.34
C PRO A 524 -21.83 35.06 20.33
N GLN A 525 -21.53 36.01 21.21
CA GLN A 525 -20.18 36.45 21.58
C GLN A 525 -19.36 35.32 22.22
N PRO A 526 -18.01 35.41 22.22
CA PRO A 526 -17.15 34.42 22.83
C PRO A 526 -17.01 34.64 24.35
N MET A 527 -17.17 33.58 25.14
CA MET A 527 -16.74 33.58 26.55
C MET A 527 -15.22 33.36 26.62
N GLN A 528 -14.54 34.32 27.22
CA GLN A 528 -13.24 34.13 27.86
C GLN A 528 -13.47 33.57 29.26
N HIS A 529 -12.77 32.49 29.61
CA HIS A 529 -12.02 32.36 30.87
C HIS A 529 -10.94 31.29 30.72
#